data_AF-A0A518IRP1-F1
#
_entry.id   AF-A0A518IRP1-F1
#
_cell.length_a   1.000
_cell.length_b   1.000
_cell.length_c   1.000
_cell.angle_alpha   90.00
_cell.angle_beta   90.00
_cell.angle_gamma   90.00
#
_symmetry.space_group_name_H-M   'P 1'
#
loop_
_entity.id
_entity.type
_entity.pdbx_description
1 polymer ?
#
loop_
_entity_poly.entity_id
_entity_poly.type
_entity_poly.pdbx_seq_one_letter_code
_entity_poly.pdbx_strand_id
1 'polypeptide(L)'
;MTNSNVFAFIAMGVITLAGCSRGNGFPPPVPVSGSVSYQGKPVDGASITFLAGDGGGRSASGTTDSQGAFQLTTFSTSDGALPGDYTVTIAKMESKIGGDMDASNPGADYNQMMAAAGSSNLAKLQKAILPEKYADATKSGLKRSVVDGQANEFAFELGD
;
A
#
# COMPACT_ATOMS: atom_id res chain seq x y z
N MET A 1 42.65 44.20 22.73
CA MET A 1 41.36 44.16 22.00
C MET A 1 40.76 42.79 22.23
N THR A 2 39.83 42.76 23.16
CA THR A 2 38.76 41.78 23.43
C THR A 2 38.08 41.32 22.12
N ASN A 3 37.58 40.09 21.90
CA ASN A 3 36.75 39.23 22.74
C ASN A 3 36.75 37.75 22.28
N SER A 4 36.70 36.83 23.25
CA SER A 4 36.08 35.49 23.14
C SER A 4 34.57 35.61 22.89
N ASN A 5 33.96 34.65 22.21
CA ASN A 5 32.52 34.37 22.34
C ASN A 5 32.23 32.87 22.24
N VAL A 6 32.08 32.26 23.42
CA VAL A 6 31.35 31.03 23.67
C VAL A 6 29.86 31.38 23.64
N PHE A 7 29.06 30.69 22.81
CA PHE A 7 27.60 30.64 22.90
C PHE A 7 27.19 29.18 22.69
N ALA A 8 27.02 28.40 23.76
CA ALA A 8 25.79 28.29 24.56
C ALA A 8 24.70 27.45 23.85
N PHE A 9 24.67 26.17 24.25
CA PHE A 9 23.50 25.32 24.50
C PHE A 9 22.14 25.78 23.96
N ILE A 10 21.61 25.04 22.99
CA ILE A 10 20.15 24.84 22.84
C ILE A 10 19.90 23.34 22.85
N ALA A 11 19.71 22.81 24.04
CA ALA A 11 19.10 21.50 24.26
C ALA A 11 17.59 21.65 23.99
N MET A 12 17.19 21.45 22.73
CA MET A 12 15.78 21.39 22.34
C MET A 12 15.25 20.01 22.74
N GLY A 13 14.66 19.93 23.93
CA GLY A 13 14.03 18.73 24.46
C GLY A 13 12.89 18.27 23.56
N VAL A 14 13.11 17.18 22.82
CA VAL A 14 12.05 16.44 22.16
C VAL A 14 11.42 15.54 23.22
N ILE A 15 10.26 15.96 23.71
CA ILE A 15 9.34 15.16 24.50
C ILE A 15 8.84 14.04 23.59
N THR A 16 9.48 12.87 23.61
CA THR A 16 8.90 11.68 23.02
C THR A 16 7.84 11.17 23.99
N LEU A 17 6.57 11.43 23.67
CA LEU A 17 5.45 10.72 24.24
C LEU A 17 5.68 9.23 23.99
N ALA A 18 6.15 8.50 25.01
CA ALA A 18 6.09 7.05 25.04
C ALA A 18 4.61 6.66 25.16
N GLY A 19 3.94 6.59 24.00
CA GLY A 19 2.62 6.00 23.88
C GLY A 19 2.73 4.53 24.25
N CYS A 20 2.13 4.14 25.37
CA CYS A 20 1.92 2.75 25.75
C CYS A 20 1.01 2.07 24.72
N SER A 21 1.60 1.46 23.70
CA SER A 21 0.88 0.50 22.86
C SER A 21 0.86 -0.86 23.58
N ARG A 22 -0.36 -1.34 23.87
CA ARG A 22 -0.64 -2.64 24.47
C ARG A 22 -0.05 -3.74 23.58
N GLY A 23 0.99 -4.39 24.08
CA GLY A 23 1.79 -5.35 23.33
C GLY A 23 1.06 -6.66 23.08
N ASN A 24 0.66 -6.88 21.83
CA ASN A 24 0.21 -8.17 21.32
C ASN A 24 1.42 -9.05 20.95
N GLY A 25 2.46 -9.15 21.79
CA GLY A 25 3.65 -9.98 21.53
C GLY A 25 4.50 -9.65 20.28
N PHE A 26 4.08 -8.70 19.44
CA PHE A 26 4.77 -8.25 18.24
C PHE A 26 5.43 -6.89 18.46
N PRO A 27 6.56 -6.60 17.78
CA PRO A 27 7.08 -5.23 17.70
C PRO A 27 6.01 -4.28 17.14
N PRO A 28 6.10 -2.96 17.41
CA PRO A 28 5.20 -2.00 16.78
C PRO A 28 5.40 -2.02 15.24
N PRO A 29 4.34 -1.75 14.46
CA PRO A 29 4.49 -1.56 13.03
C PRO A 29 5.34 -0.31 12.76
N VAL A 30 6.13 -0.36 11.69
CA VAL A 30 6.98 0.73 11.23
C VAL A 30 6.43 1.27 9.91
N PRO A 31 6.46 2.59 9.67
CA PRO A 31 5.94 3.17 8.44
C PRO A 31 6.58 2.53 7.20
N VAL A 32 5.73 2.16 6.25
CA VAL A 32 6.16 1.65 4.94
C VAL A 32 5.40 2.42 3.88
N SER A 33 6.15 2.97 2.93
CA SER A 33 5.62 3.71 1.79
C SER A 33 6.35 3.30 0.52
N GLY A 34 5.89 3.80 -0.61
CA GLY A 34 6.55 3.50 -1.86
C GLY A 34 5.78 3.97 -3.08
N SER A 35 6.22 3.51 -4.24
CA SER A 35 5.57 3.78 -5.51
C SER A 35 5.49 2.55 -6.40
N VAL A 36 4.48 2.51 -7.25
CA VAL A 36 4.27 1.48 -8.26
C VAL A 36 4.16 2.14 -9.63
N SER A 37 4.98 1.67 -10.56
CA SER A 37 4.91 2.02 -11.97
C SER A 37 4.75 0.75 -12.82
N TYR A 38 4.11 0.86 -13.97
CA TYR A 38 4.01 -0.19 -14.97
C TYR A 38 4.36 0.38 -16.34
N GLN A 39 5.34 -0.20 -17.01
CA GLN A 39 5.86 0.30 -18.29
C GLN A 39 6.21 1.81 -18.25
N GLY A 40 6.82 2.26 -17.15
CA GLY A 40 7.22 3.66 -16.93
C GLY A 40 6.08 4.63 -16.59
N LYS A 41 4.84 4.15 -16.40
CA LYS A 41 3.70 4.97 -15.99
C LYS A 41 3.30 4.68 -14.55
N PRO A 42 2.99 5.69 -13.72
CA PRO A 42 2.46 5.46 -12.38
C PRO A 42 1.14 4.69 -12.45
N VAL A 43 0.95 3.75 -11.53
CA VAL A 43 -0.25 2.91 -11.49
C VAL A 43 -1.17 3.41 -10.39
N ASP A 44 -2.25 4.07 -10.78
CA ASP A 44 -3.31 4.50 -9.85
C ASP A 44 -4.22 3.33 -9.42
N GLY A 45 -4.64 3.29 -8.16
CA GLY A 45 -5.64 2.35 -7.66
C GLY A 45 -5.21 0.88 -7.68
N ALA A 46 -3.92 0.57 -7.82
CA ALA A 46 -3.42 -0.78 -7.59
C ALA A 46 -3.43 -1.11 -6.09
N SER A 47 -3.89 -2.32 -5.77
CA SER A 47 -3.81 -2.90 -4.44
C SER A 47 -2.47 -3.61 -4.27
N ILE A 48 -1.77 -3.28 -3.19
CA ILE A 48 -0.49 -3.85 -2.80
C ILE A 48 -0.71 -4.62 -1.51
N THR A 49 -0.24 -5.86 -1.47
CA THR A 49 -0.27 -6.69 -0.28
C THR A 49 1.12 -7.22 0.01
N PHE A 50 1.57 -7.03 1.25
CA PHE A 50 2.77 -7.61 1.81
C PHE A 50 2.34 -8.82 2.61
N LEU A 51 2.49 -10.02 2.05
CA LEU A 51 2.15 -11.27 2.71
C LEU A 51 3.32 -11.70 3.59
N ALA A 52 3.06 -11.81 4.90
CA ALA A 52 4.02 -12.40 5.83
C ALA A 52 4.11 -13.92 5.60
N GLY A 53 5.32 -14.48 5.67
CA GLY A 53 5.51 -15.94 5.63
C GLY A 53 5.02 -16.64 6.91
N ASP A 54 5.10 -17.98 6.92
CA ASP A 54 4.59 -18.87 7.98
C ASP A 54 5.22 -18.66 9.39
N GLY A 55 6.18 -17.75 9.54
CA GLY A 55 6.91 -17.47 10.78
C GLY A 55 6.20 -16.55 11.79
N GLY A 56 4.91 -16.25 11.61
CA GLY A 56 4.13 -15.47 12.57
C GLY A 56 4.12 -13.96 12.36
N GLY A 57 4.46 -13.46 11.17
CA GLY A 57 4.25 -12.06 10.82
C GLY A 57 2.78 -11.74 10.54
N ARG A 58 2.47 -10.45 10.36
CA ARG A 58 1.15 -9.98 9.93
C ARG A 58 1.26 -9.32 8.57
N SER A 59 0.36 -9.71 7.66
CA SER A 59 0.27 -9.09 6.34
C SER A 59 -0.18 -7.64 6.45
N ALA A 60 0.39 -6.80 5.59
CA ALA A 60 0.03 -5.39 5.46
C ALA A 60 -0.48 -5.13 4.04
N SER A 61 -1.35 -4.13 3.87
CA SER A 61 -1.85 -3.77 2.54
C SER A 61 -1.99 -2.27 2.37
N GLY A 62 -2.04 -1.84 1.11
CA GLY A 62 -2.23 -0.46 0.73
C GLY A 62 -2.80 -0.36 -0.67
N THR A 63 -3.27 0.84 -1.02
CA THR A 63 -3.72 1.17 -2.37
C THR A 63 -2.91 2.36 -2.87
N THR A 64 -2.53 2.32 -4.13
CA THR A 64 -1.83 3.43 -4.79
C THR A 64 -2.76 4.57 -5.14
N ASP A 65 -2.25 5.79 -5.03
CA ASP A 65 -2.90 7.01 -5.51
C ASP A 65 -2.59 7.30 -6.98
N SER A 66 -3.09 8.45 -7.48
CA SER A 66 -2.90 8.89 -8.87
C SER A 66 -1.44 9.05 -9.31
N GLN A 67 -0.51 9.21 -8.37
CA GLN A 67 0.93 9.29 -8.63
C GLN A 67 1.61 7.93 -8.52
N GLY A 68 0.83 6.86 -8.29
CA GLY A 68 1.32 5.52 -8.04
C GLY A 68 1.94 5.38 -6.65
N ALA A 69 1.75 6.33 -5.72
CA ALA A 69 2.32 6.25 -4.38
C ALA A 69 1.40 5.48 -3.43
N PHE A 70 1.97 4.69 -2.52
CA PHE A 70 1.21 3.93 -1.52
C PHE A 70 1.79 4.08 -0.11
N GLN A 71 0.95 3.80 0.88
CA GLN A 71 1.32 3.60 2.28
C GLN A 71 0.68 2.32 2.76
N LEU A 72 1.43 1.51 3.51
CA LEU A 72 0.89 0.26 4.06
C LEU A 72 0.15 0.50 5.37
N THR A 73 -0.83 -0.37 5.61
CA THR A 73 -1.63 -0.44 6.82
C THR A 73 -1.67 -1.88 7.32
N THR A 74 -1.48 -2.07 8.61
CA THR A 74 -1.53 -3.36 9.32
C THR A 74 -2.61 -3.38 10.40
N PHE A 75 -2.63 -2.39 11.29
CA PHE A 75 -3.61 -2.31 12.40
C PHE A 75 -4.41 -1.00 12.37
N SER A 76 -3.77 0.10 11.99
CA SER A 76 -4.36 1.44 11.91
C SER A 76 -3.92 2.12 10.61
N THR A 77 -4.75 3.01 10.08
CA THR A 77 -4.47 3.68 8.80
C THR A 77 -3.05 4.25 8.75
N SER A 78 -2.29 3.83 7.73
CA SER A 78 -0.90 4.23 7.47
C SER A 78 0.11 3.92 8.60
N ASP A 79 -0.18 2.95 9.48
CA ASP A 79 0.76 2.51 10.52
C ASP A 79 1.93 1.67 9.97
N GLY A 80 1.87 1.27 8.71
CA GLY A 80 2.92 0.54 8.01
C GLY A 80 2.83 -0.97 8.19
N ALA A 81 3.97 -1.62 8.39
CA ALA A 81 4.09 -3.07 8.51
C ALA A 81 4.98 -3.46 9.68
N LEU A 82 4.78 -4.66 10.21
CA LEU A 82 5.71 -5.21 11.19
C LEU A 82 7.09 -5.44 10.54
N PRO A 83 8.20 -5.27 11.26
CA PRO A 83 9.51 -5.69 10.77
C PRO A 83 9.52 -7.19 10.41
N GLY A 84 10.06 -7.52 9.23
CA GLY A 84 10.11 -8.89 8.73
C GLY A 84 10.20 -9.00 7.21
N ASP A 85 10.29 -10.24 6.72
CA ASP A 85 10.34 -10.57 5.30
C ASP A 85 8.94 -10.82 4.73
N TYR A 86 8.67 -10.17 3.61
CA TYR A 86 7.37 -10.19 2.94
C TYR A 86 7.49 -10.62 1.49
N THR A 87 6.50 -11.40 1.06
CA THR A 87 6.21 -11.61 -0.35
C THR A 87 5.18 -10.59 -0.78
N VAL A 88 5.47 -9.84 -1.84
CA VAL A 88 4.63 -8.73 -2.28
C VAL A 88 3.78 -9.19 -3.46
N THR A 89 2.50 -8.85 -3.42
CA THR A 89 1.60 -8.95 -4.57
C THR A 89 1.06 -7.57 -4.91
N ILE A 90 0.93 -7.33 -6.21
CA ILE A 90 0.40 -6.08 -6.74
C ILE A 90 -0.63 -6.44 -7.79
N ALA A 91 -1.86 -6.00 -7.57
CA ALA A 91 -2.97 -6.25 -8.46
C ALA A 91 -3.71 -4.94 -8.74
N LYS A 92 -4.08 -4.74 -10.01
CA LYS A 92 -5.00 -3.67 -10.41
C LYS A 92 -6.12 -4.28 -11.23
N MET A 93 -7.34 -4.11 -10.77
CA MET A 93 -8.54 -4.51 -11.47
C MET A 93 -9.36 -3.26 -11.78
N GLU A 94 -9.70 -3.05 -13.05
CA GLU A 94 -10.68 -2.06 -13.45
C GLU A 94 -12.07 -2.73 -13.47
N SER A 95 -12.97 -2.26 -12.60
CA SER A 95 -14.38 -2.65 -12.67
C SER A 95 -15.07 -1.81 -13.73
N LYS A 96 -15.71 -2.48 -14.70
CA LYS A 96 -16.61 -1.84 -15.66
C LYS A 96 -17.96 -1.45 -15.06
N ILE A 97 -18.21 -1.78 -13.80
CA ILE A 97 -19.43 -1.44 -13.08
C ILE A 97 -19.06 -0.53 -11.93
N GLY A 98 -19.52 0.72 -11.98
CA GLY A 98 -19.39 1.70 -10.90
C GLY A 98 -18.33 2.78 -11.08
N GLY A 99 -17.55 2.74 -12.16
CA GLY A 99 -16.81 3.90 -12.66
C GLY A 99 -17.65 4.56 -13.73
N ASP A 100 -17.99 5.83 -13.54
CA ASP A 100 -18.81 6.67 -14.42
C ASP A 100 -20.31 6.33 -14.37
N MET A 101 -20.99 6.71 -13.28
CA MET A 101 -22.44 6.93 -13.39
C MET A 101 -22.64 8.10 -14.35
N ASP A 102 -23.03 7.83 -15.59
CA ASP A 102 -23.41 8.88 -16.52
C ASP A 102 -24.76 9.44 -16.03
N ALA A 103 -24.69 10.56 -15.30
CA ALA A 103 -25.86 11.29 -14.83
C ALA A 103 -26.81 11.71 -15.96
N SER A 104 -26.34 11.69 -17.22
CA SER A 104 -27.13 11.96 -18.42
C SER A 104 -27.96 10.74 -18.87
N ASN A 105 -27.63 9.53 -18.42
CA ASN A 105 -28.33 8.30 -18.78
C ASN A 105 -28.47 7.29 -17.61
N PRO A 106 -29.22 7.65 -16.54
CA PRO A 106 -29.38 6.83 -15.34
C PRO A 106 -30.02 5.45 -15.58
N GLY A 107 -30.67 5.23 -16.74
CA GLY A 107 -31.25 3.94 -17.10
C GLY A 107 -30.22 2.88 -17.54
N ALA A 108 -29.07 3.31 -18.09
CA ALA A 108 -27.99 2.41 -18.49
C ALA A 108 -27.28 1.82 -17.25
N ASP A 109 -27.04 2.65 -16.24
CA ASP A 109 -26.43 2.26 -14.97
C ASP A 109 -27.33 1.31 -14.18
N TYR A 110 -28.64 1.56 -14.16
CA TYR A 110 -29.61 0.66 -13.51
C TYR A 110 -29.65 -0.72 -14.17
N ASN A 111 -29.68 -0.77 -15.52
CA ASN A 111 -29.66 -2.05 -16.24
C ASN A 111 -28.33 -2.79 -16.08
N GLN A 112 -27.18 -2.08 -16.05
CA GLN A 112 -25.89 -2.70 -15.77
C GLN A 112 -25.79 -3.21 -14.34
N MET A 113 -26.31 -2.47 -13.36
CA MET A 113 -26.30 -2.88 -11.95
C MET A 113 -27.24 -4.07 -11.71
N MET A 114 -28.40 -4.13 -12.39
CA MET A 114 -29.30 -5.30 -12.37
C MET A 114 -28.69 -6.51 -13.08
N ALA A 115 -27.96 -6.30 -14.18
CA ALA A 115 -27.20 -7.35 -14.85
C ALA A 115 -26.02 -7.85 -13.99
N ALA A 116 -25.37 -6.97 -13.23
CA ALA A 116 -24.30 -7.32 -12.29
C ALA A 116 -24.83 -8.11 -11.09
N ALA A 117 -25.95 -7.68 -10.51
CA ALA A 117 -26.60 -8.33 -9.37
C ALA A 117 -27.17 -9.71 -9.73
N GLY A 118 -27.57 -9.92 -11.00
CA GLY A 118 -28.07 -11.20 -11.50
C GLY A 118 -27.00 -12.13 -12.11
N SER A 119 -25.75 -11.71 -12.22
CA SER A 119 -24.72 -12.43 -12.97
C SER A 119 -23.62 -12.98 -12.07
N SER A 120 -23.48 -14.30 -12.09
CA SER A 120 -22.29 -15.03 -11.67
C SER A 120 -21.01 -14.65 -12.45
N ASN A 121 -21.05 -13.69 -13.38
CA ASN A 121 -19.92 -13.19 -14.17
C ASN A 121 -19.36 -11.84 -13.69
N LEU A 122 -19.47 -11.47 -12.41
CA LEU A 122 -18.77 -10.29 -11.86
C LEU A 122 -17.26 -10.31 -12.20
N ALA A 123 -16.64 -11.49 -12.25
CA ALA A 123 -15.26 -11.68 -12.67
C ALA A 123 -14.98 -11.32 -14.14
N LYS A 124 -15.97 -11.40 -15.05
CA LYS A 124 -15.78 -10.97 -16.47
C LYS A 124 -15.82 -9.45 -16.65
N LEU A 125 -16.32 -8.73 -15.65
CA LEU A 125 -16.46 -7.28 -15.69
C LEU A 125 -15.30 -6.56 -15.00
N GLN A 126 -14.39 -7.33 -14.41
CA GLN A 126 -13.13 -6.86 -13.86
C GLN A 126 -12.01 -7.23 -14.84
N LYS A 127 -11.38 -6.22 -15.47
CA LYS A 127 -10.20 -6.44 -16.32
C LYS A 127 -8.95 -6.21 -15.48
N ALA A 128 -8.08 -7.22 -15.41
CA ALA A 128 -6.74 -7.04 -14.84
C ALA A 128 -5.91 -6.12 -15.75
N ILE A 129 -5.38 -5.04 -15.18
CA ILE A 129 -4.53 -4.07 -15.89
C ILE A 129 -3.06 -4.43 -15.76
N LEU A 130 -2.70 -5.08 -14.65
CA LEU A 130 -1.36 -5.60 -14.42
C LEU A 130 -1.28 -7.09 -14.79
N PRO A 131 -0.11 -7.58 -15.24
CA PRO A 131 0.12 -8.99 -15.47
C PRO A 131 -0.24 -9.85 -14.24
N GLU A 132 -0.95 -10.95 -14.45
CA GLU A 132 -1.43 -11.84 -13.37
C GLU A 132 -0.30 -12.40 -12.50
N LYS A 133 0.92 -12.50 -13.04
CA LYS A 133 2.11 -12.93 -12.29
C LYS A 133 2.31 -12.09 -11.02
N TYR A 134 2.01 -10.79 -11.05
CA TYR A 134 2.20 -9.91 -9.90
C TYR A 134 1.12 -10.05 -8.84
N ALA A 135 -0.06 -10.54 -9.19
CA ALA A 135 -1.13 -10.83 -8.25
C ALA A 135 -0.92 -12.17 -7.51
N ASP A 136 -0.05 -13.04 -8.03
CA ASP A 136 0.25 -14.36 -7.49
C ASP A 136 1.50 -14.31 -6.60
N ALA A 137 1.35 -14.60 -5.30
CA ALA A 137 2.46 -14.55 -4.34
C ALA A 137 3.62 -15.51 -4.70
N THR A 138 3.35 -16.60 -5.40
CA THR A 138 4.40 -17.56 -5.81
C THR A 138 5.10 -17.16 -7.10
N LYS A 139 4.44 -16.38 -7.96
CA LYS A 139 4.95 -15.98 -9.29
C LYS A 139 5.36 -14.52 -9.38
N SER A 140 5.01 -13.67 -8.41
CA SER A 140 5.30 -12.24 -8.45
C SER A 140 6.80 -11.99 -8.48
N GLY A 141 7.57 -12.83 -7.79
CA GLY A 141 9.01 -12.63 -7.59
C GLY A 141 9.33 -11.39 -6.76
N LEU A 142 8.31 -10.68 -6.25
CA LEU A 142 8.48 -9.46 -5.48
C LEU A 142 8.64 -9.83 -4.01
N LYS A 143 9.79 -9.48 -3.44
CA LYS A 143 10.08 -9.65 -2.01
C LYS A 143 10.61 -8.36 -1.42
N ARG A 144 10.18 -8.03 -0.21
CA ARG A 144 10.66 -6.87 0.54
C ARG A 144 10.84 -7.21 2.01
N SER A 145 11.92 -6.70 2.58
CA SER A 145 12.20 -6.77 4.00
C SER A 145 11.89 -5.42 4.62
N VAL A 146 11.07 -5.41 5.66
CA VAL A 146 10.75 -4.23 6.46
C VAL A 146 11.67 -4.25 7.69
N VAL A 147 12.41 -3.17 7.91
CA VAL A 147 13.42 -3.08 8.98
C VAL A 147 13.07 -1.93 9.92
N ASP A 148 13.20 -2.18 11.22
CA ASP A 148 13.00 -1.15 12.23
C ASP A 148 14.13 -0.11 12.19
N GLY A 149 13.77 1.17 12.34
CA GLY A 149 14.71 2.30 12.30
C GLY A 149 15.24 2.67 10.91
N GLN A 150 14.69 2.12 9.82
CA GLN A 150 15.05 2.49 8.44
C GLN A 150 13.88 3.13 7.68
N ALA A 151 14.21 3.93 6.67
CA ALA A 151 13.22 4.43 5.71
C ALA A 151 12.80 3.26 4.80
N ASN A 152 11.69 2.60 5.15
CA ASN A 152 11.12 1.49 4.38
C ASN A 152 10.35 2.02 3.15
N GLU A 153 11.06 2.68 2.23
CA GLU A 153 10.52 3.22 0.99
C GLU A 153 10.81 2.26 -0.17
N PHE A 154 9.76 1.76 -0.83
CA PHE A 154 9.89 0.73 -1.87
C PHE A 154 9.33 1.18 -3.23
N ALA A 155 10.19 1.22 -4.25
CA ALA A 155 9.76 1.37 -5.63
C ALA A 155 9.54 0.00 -6.30
N PHE A 156 8.41 -0.12 -7.00
CA PHE A 156 8.07 -1.28 -7.82
C PHE A 156 7.88 -0.86 -9.26
N GLU A 157 8.84 -1.21 -10.11
CA GLU A 157 8.75 -1.02 -11.56
C GLU A 157 8.31 -2.34 -12.21
N LEU A 158 7.07 -2.37 -12.68
CA LEU A 158 6.44 -3.56 -13.25
C LEU A 158 6.57 -3.58 -14.78
N GLY A 159 6.73 -4.78 -15.33
CA GLY A 159 6.83 -5.04 -16.77
C GLY A 159 6.24 -6.40 -17.16
N ASP A 160 6.17 -6.67 -18.46
CA ASP A 160 5.62 -7.93 -18.99
C ASP A 160 6.46 -9.17 -18.68
#